data_AF-A0A4Y7PN51-F1
#
_entry.id   AF-A0A4Y7PN51-F1
#
_cell.length_a   1.000
_cell.length_b   1.000
_cell.length_c   1.000
_cell.angle_alpha   90.00
_cell.angle_beta   90.00
_cell.angle_gamma   90.00
#
_symmetry.space_group_name_H-M   'P 1'
#
loop_
_entity.id
_entity.type
_entity.pdbx_description
1 polymer ?
#
loop_
_entity_poly.entity_id
_entity_poly.type
_entity_poly.pdbx_seq_one_letter_code
_entity_poly.pdbx_strand_id
1 'polypeptide(L)'
;LADEILKEILAIPLQIPDEEFSARQSPFGQTAHNSSSLLVVNKQWMRIATPLLYEVVVIRSTKQAQALAYAIKSNKALGMFIKRLRMEGGFGKSPAQFITLAPNIREVSVTL
;
A
#
# COMPACT_ATOMS: atom_id res chain seq x y z
N LEU A 1 18.97 8.08 14.85
CA LEU A 1 17.72 7.65 15.50
C LEU A 1 17.65 6.14 15.44
N ALA A 2 17.24 5.47 16.52
CA ALA A 2 17.03 4.03 16.52
C ALA A 2 15.92 3.63 15.53
N ASP A 3 16.02 2.44 14.94
CA ASP A 3 15.10 1.98 13.90
C ASP A 3 13.67 1.83 14.43
N GLU A 4 13.52 1.44 15.69
CA GLU A 4 12.24 1.25 16.38
C GLU A 4 11.48 2.58 16.53
N ILE A 5 12.18 3.62 16.99
CA ILE A 5 11.59 4.95 17.16
C ILE A 5 11.23 5.55 15.81
N LEU A 6 12.12 5.38 14.81
CA LEU A 6 11.82 5.84 13.46
C LEU A 6 10.61 5.10 12.87
N LYS A 7 10.48 3.80 13.12
CA LYS A 7 9.32 3.01 12.69
C LYS A 7 8.03 3.52 13.33
N GLU A 8 8.02 3.82 14.63
CA GLU A 8 6.84 4.39 15.31
C GLU A 8 6.44 5.74 14.73
N ILE A 9 7.41 6.62 14.47
CA ILE A 9 7.16 7.92 13.83
C ILE A 9 6.57 7.74 12.42
N LEU A 10 7.12 6.83 11.63
CA LEU A 10 6.68 6.59 10.25
C LEU A 10 5.36 5.83 10.17
N ALA A 11 4.98 5.08 11.20
CA ALA A 11 3.72 4.36 11.24
C ALA A 11 2.53 5.33 11.24
N ILE A 12 2.62 6.44 11.97
CA ILE A 12 1.53 7.42 12.11
C ILE A 12 1.00 7.93 10.75
N PRO A 13 1.82 8.49 9.84
CA PRO A 13 1.34 8.98 8.54
C PRO A 13 1.08 7.88 7.50
N LEU A 14 1.47 6.63 7.77
CA LEU A 14 1.29 5.49 6.87
C LEU A 14 0.16 4.54 7.29
N GLN A 15 -0.38 4.73 8.50
CA GLN A 15 -1.48 3.95 9.01
C GLN A 15 -2.79 4.35 8.32
N ILE A 16 -3.57 3.34 7.92
CA ILE A 16 -4.94 3.52 7.45
C ILE A 16 -5.87 2.92 8.52
N PRO A 17 -6.73 3.72 9.18
CA PRO A 17 -7.73 3.24 10.11
C PRO A 17 -8.71 2.25 9.48
N ASP A 18 -9.28 1.36 10.30
CA ASP A 18 -10.23 0.34 9.81
C ASP A 18 -11.53 0.96 9.29
N GLU A 19 -11.95 2.06 9.88
CA GLU A 19 -13.13 2.82 9.46
C GLU A 19 -12.91 3.42 8.06
N GLU A 20 -11.71 3.93 7.78
CA GLU A 20 -11.35 4.44 6.45
C GLU A 20 -11.20 3.31 5.44
N PHE A 21 -10.55 2.21 5.82
CA PHE A 21 -10.37 1.03 4.97
C PHE A 21 -11.69 0.36 4.59
N SER A 22 -12.69 0.39 5.47
CA SER A 22 -14.02 -0.21 5.25
C SER A 22 -15.09 0.79 4.80
N ALA A 23 -14.77 2.09 4.71
CA ALA A 23 -15.71 3.13 4.35
C ALA A 23 -16.38 2.88 3.00
N ARG A 24 -17.70 3.11 2.92
CA ARG A 24 -18.47 2.97 1.67
C ARG A 24 -18.09 4.03 0.63
N GLN A 25 -17.87 5.26 1.07
CA GLN A 25 -17.33 6.33 0.23
C GLN A 25 -15.82 6.41 0.46
N SER A 26 -15.06 6.64 -0.60
CA SER A 26 -13.60 6.66 -0.51
C SER A 26 -13.08 7.91 0.21
N PRO A 27 -12.39 7.78 1.36
CA PRO A 27 -11.66 8.89 1.97
C PRO A 27 -10.33 9.16 1.23
N PHE A 28 -9.90 8.25 0.34
CA PHE A 28 -8.55 8.25 -0.20
C PHE A 28 -8.38 9.24 -1.35
N GLY A 29 -7.15 9.75 -1.50
CA GLY A 29 -6.73 10.68 -2.56
C GLY A 29 -7.34 12.07 -2.52
N GLN A 30 -7.92 12.44 -1.39
CA GLN A 30 -8.30 13.82 -1.08
C GLN A 30 -7.10 14.60 -0.51
N THR A 31 -6.03 13.92 -0.10
CA THR A 31 -4.83 14.49 0.50
C THR A 31 -3.83 14.99 -0.55
N ALA A 32 -3.29 16.19 -0.36
CA ALA A 32 -2.25 16.76 -1.23
C ALA A 32 -0.89 16.06 -1.10
N HIS A 33 -0.65 15.39 0.04
CA HIS A 33 0.63 14.76 0.33
C HIS A 33 0.68 13.32 -0.17
N ASN A 34 1.77 12.99 -0.86
CA ASN A 34 2.06 11.63 -1.28
C ASN A 34 2.88 10.91 -0.19
N SER A 35 2.31 9.85 0.38
CA SER A 35 2.95 9.00 1.39
C SER A 35 4.28 8.40 0.92
N SER A 36 4.50 8.24 -0.39
CA SER A 36 5.76 7.77 -0.94
C SER A 36 6.91 8.76 -0.78
N SER A 37 6.64 10.03 -0.45
CA SER A 37 7.68 11.03 -0.17
C SER A 37 8.55 10.66 1.03
N LEU A 38 8.02 9.88 1.98
CA LEU A 38 8.76 9.37 3.13
C LEU A 38 9.87 8.40 2.70
N LEU A 39 9.72 7.71 1.56
CA LEU A 39 10.72 6.72 1.10
C LEU A 39 11.95 7.37 0.49
N VAL A 40 11.90 8.65 0.11
CA VAL A 40 13.00 9.34 -0.61
C VAL A 40 13.81 10.30 0.27
N VAL A 41 13.57 10.31 1.58
CA VAL A 41 14.33 11.13 2.53
C VAL A 41 15.78 10.64 2.66
N ASN A 42 15.96 9.36 3.00
CA ASN A 42 17.25 8.67 3.01
C ASN A 42 17.06 7.14 2.96
N LYS A 43 18.17 6.40 2.86
CA LYS A 43 18.13 4.92 2.78
C LYS A 43 17.51 4.24 4.01
N GLN A 44 17.68 4.81 5.21
CA GLN A 44 17.11 4.26 6.44
C GLN A 44 15.58 4.41 6.43
N TRP A 45 15.08 5.59 6.07
CA TRP A 45 13.65 5.86 5.89
C TRP A 45 13.05 4.96 4.82
N MET A 46 13.69 4.83 3.66
CA MET A 46 13.26 3.90 2.61
C MET A 46 13.09 2.48 3.15
N ARG A 47 14.11 1.96 3.85
CA ARG A 47 14.11 0.59 4.39
C ARG A 47 12.98 0.37 5.40
N ILE A 48 12.74 1.32 6.29
CA ILE A 48 11.76 1.19 7.38
C ILE A 48 10.33 1.50 6.89
N ALA A 49 10.16 2.51 6.05
CA ALA A 49 8.86 2.94 5.55
C ALA A 49 8.29 1.99 4.49
N THR A 50 9.11 1.31 3.70
CA THR A 50 8.64 0.40 2.64
C THR A 50 7.62 -0.64 3.14
N PRO A 51 7.91 -1.45 4.17
CA PRO A 51 6.91 -2.40 4.66
C PRO A 51 5.66 -1.73 5.23
N LEU A 52 5.79 -0.56 5.87
CA LEU A 52 4.65 0.20 6.40
C LEU A 52 3.75 0.72 5.28
N LEU A 53 4.33 1.29 4.22
CA LEU A 53 3.60 1.82 3.07
C LEU A 53 2.86 0.72 2.30
N TYR A 54 3.44 -0.46 2.18
CA TYR A 54 2.83 -1.58 1.46
C TYR A 54 1.84 -2.38 2.30
N GLU A 55 1.75 -2.15 3.62
CA GLU A 55 0.87 -2.92 4.49
C GLU A 55 -0.60 -2.86 4.06
N VAL A 56 -1.05 -1.67 3.66
CA VAL A 56 -2.39 -1.39 3.16
C VAL A 56 -2.29 -0.77 1.77
N VAL A 57 -2.77 -1.50 0.77
CA VAL A 57 -2.77 -1.06 -0.63
C VAL A 57 -4.17 -0.65 -1.03
N VAL A 58 -4.32 0.60 -1.50
CA VAL A 58 -5.58 1.13 -2.04
C VAL A 58 -5.42 1.42 -3.54
N ILE A 59 -6.15 0.69 -4.39
CA ILE A 59 -6.15 0.84 -5.85
C ILE A 59 -7.44 1.51 -6.30
N ARG A 60 -7.30 2.64 -6.99
CA ARG A 60 -8.41 3.50 -7.45
C ARG A 60 -8.35 3.83 -8.93
N SER A 61 -7.38 3.25 -9.64
CA SER A 61 -7.23 3.41 -11.08
C SER A 61 -6.47 2.25 -11.70
N THR A 62 -6.71 2.01 -12.99
CA THR A 62 -5.99 1.01 -13.79
C THR A 62 -4.48 1.25 -13.77
N LYS A 63 -4.04 2.52 -13.81
CA LYS A 63 -2.61 2.87 -13.76
C LYS A 63 -1.96 2.42 -12.44
N GLN A 64 -2.64 2.60 -11.31
CA GLN A 64 -2.14 2.11 -10.01
C GLN A 64 -2.06 0.58 -9.98
N ALA A 65 -3.08 -0.12 -10.49
CA ALA A 65 -3.06 -1.58 -10.55
C ALA A 65 -1.88 -2.11 -11.39
N GLN A 66 -1.63 -1.50 -12.55
CA GLN A 66 -0.50 -1.84 -13.42
C GLN A 66 0.85 -1.50 -12.78
N ALA A 67 0.97 -0.34 -12.15
CA ALA A 67 2.18 0.08 -11.47
C ALA A 67 2.53 -0.88 -10.31
N LEU A 68 1.54 -1.29 -9.52
CA LEU A 68 1.74 -2.25 -8.44
C LEU A 68 2.16 -3.62 -8.98
N ALA A 69 1.48 -4.11 -10.02
CA ALA A 69 1.85 -5.37 -10.66
C ALA A 69 3.31 -5.35 -11.16
N TYR A 70 3.71 -4.25 -11.79
CA TYR A 70 5.09 -4.04 -12.24
C TYR A 70 6.09 -4.01 -11.06
N ALA A 71 5.78 -3.27 -9.99
CA ALA A 71 6.63 -3.13 -8.82
C ALA A 71 6.87 -4.49 -8.14
N ILE A 72 5.81 -5.27 -7.90
CA ILE A 72 5.91 -6.59 -7.26
C ILE A 72 6.59 -7.61 -8.18
N LYS A 73 6.35 -7.55 -9.50
CA LYS A 73 7.08 -8.39 -10.45
C LYS A 73 8.58 -8.11 -10.42
N SER A 74 8.96 -6.84 -10.27
CA SER A 74 10.36 -6.40 -10.20
C SER A 74 11.01 -6.73 -8.85
N ASN A 75 10.23 -6.68 -7.77
CA ASN A 75 10.68 -7.04 -6.42
C ASN A 75 9.56 -7.77 -5.67
N LYS A 76 9.63 -9.11 -5.66
CA LYS A 76 8.62 -9.97 -5.03
C LYS A 76 8.49 -9.75 -3.51
N ALA A 77 9.54 -9.23 -2.85
CA ALA A 77 9.48 -8.94 -1.42
C ALA A 77 8.39 -7.90 -1.09
N LEU A 78 8.06 -7.00 -2.03
CA LEU A 78 7.01 -6.01 -1.84
C LEU A 78 5.63 -6.64 -1.66
N GLY A 79 5.35 -7.73 -2.37
CA GLY A 79 4.11 -8.48 -2.22
C GLY A 79 3.97 -9.12 -0.83
N MET A 80 5.08 -9.48 -0.19
CA MET A 80 5.10 -10.06 1.16
C MET A 80 4.66 -9.08 2.24
N PHE A 81 4.73 -7.77 1.99
CA PHE A 81 4.32 -6.75 2.96
C PHE A 81 2.83 -6.44 2.92
N ILE A 82 2.14 -6.80 1.84
CA ILE A 82 0.72 -6.49 1.67
C ILE A 82 -0.11 -7.38 2.59
N LYS A 83 -0.85 -6.75 3.50
CA LYS A 83 -1.79 -7.43 4.41
C LYS A 83 -3.24 -7.11 4.10
N ARG A 84 -3.50 -5.88 3.63
CA ARG A 84 -4.85 -5.38 3.33
C ARG A 84 -4.88 -4.81 1.92
N LEU A 85 -5.87 -5.21 1.13
CA LEU A 85 -6.05 -4.74 -0.24
C LEU A 85 -7.44 -4.15 -0.40
N ARG A 86 -7.52 -2.88 -0.79
CA ARG A 86 -8.75 -2.21 -1.19
C ARG A 86 -8.73 -1.88 -2.68
N MET A 87 -9.77 -2.26 -3.40
CA MET A 87 -9.95 -1.98 -4.81
C MET A 87 -11.26 -1.21 -5.02
N GLU A 88 -11.15 0.01 -5.54
CA GLU A 88 -12.28 0.88 -5.84
C GLU A 88 -12.55 0.88 -7.34
N GLY A 89 -13.13 -0.22 -7.81
CA GLY A 89 -13.43 -0.49 -9.21
C GLY A 89 -12.80 -1.77 -9.75
N GLY A 90 -13.12 -2.07 -11.01
CA GLY A 90 -12.55 -3.19 -11.76
C GLY A 90 -11.31 -2.79 -12.57
N PHE A 91 -10.18 -3.45 -12.35
CA PHE A 91 -8.89 -3.11 -12.99
C PHE A 91 -8.36 -4.17 -13.96
N GLY A 92 -9.26 -4.95 -14.56
CA GLY A 92 -8.93 -5.99 -15.53
C GLY A 92 -8.05 -7.10 -14.93
N LYS A 93 -6.98 -7.48 -15.65
CA LYS A 93 -6.11 -8.63 -15.27
C LYS A 93 -4.97 -8.27 -14.30
N SER A 94 -4.70 -6.98 -14.07
CA SER A 94 -3.58 -6.55 -13.22
C SER A 94 -3.68 -7.06 -11.77
N PRO A 95 -4.85 -7.05 -11.11
CA PRO A 95 -4.99 -7.60 -9.76
C PRO A 95 -4.52 -9.04 -9.59
N ALA A 96 -4.82 -9.91 -10.54
CA ALA A 96 -4.38 -11.31 -10.48
C ALA A 96 -2.85 -11.45 -10.40
N GLN A 97 -2.10 -10.52 -11.02
CA GLN A 97 -0.64 -10.58 -11.05
C GLN A 97 0.00 -10.27 -9.70
N PHE A 98 -0.56 -9.33 -8.94
CA PHE A 98 -0.02 -8.99 -7.62
C PHE A 98 -0.65 -9.80 -6.48
N ILE A 99 -1.93 -10.19 -6.57
CA ILE A 99 -2.58 -11.01 -5.55
C ILE A 99 -1.87 -12.37 -5.41
N THR A 100 -1.50 -12.99 -6.55
CA THR A 100 -0.76 -14.27 -6.54
C THR A 100 0.65 -14.17 -5.95
N LEU A 101 1.21 -12.96 -5.87
CA LEU A 101 2.54 -12.68 -5.32
C LEU A 101 2.47 -12.04 -3.92
N ALA A 102 1.27 -11.92 -3.34
CA ALA A 102 1.03 -11.30 -2.05
C ALA A 102 0.32 -12.29 -1.10
N PRO A 103 1.03 -13.35 -0.65
CA PRO A 103 0.43 -14.43 0.13
C PRO A 103 -0.04 -14.02 1.53
N ASN A 104 0.35 -12.83 1.99
CA ASN A 104 0.02 -12.30 3.33
C ASN A 104 -1.24 -11.44 3.36
N ILE A 105 -1.96 -11.31 2.23
CA ILE A 105 -3.25 -10.63 2.20
C ILE A 105 -4.23 -11.40 3.09
N ARG A 106 -4.80 -10.71 4.08
CA ARG A 106 -5.78 -11.24 5.02
C ARG A 106 -7.13 -10.52 4.94
N GLU A 107 -7.13 -9.32 4.39
CA GLU A 107 -8.35 -8.51 4.25
C GLU A 107 -8.42 -7.93 2.84
N VAL A 108 -9.59 -8.09 2.20
CA VAL A 108 -9.87 -7.56 0.86
C VAL A 108 -11.19 -6.79 0.89
N SER A 109 -11.17 -5.56 0.41
CA SER A 109 -12.36 -4.73 0.20
C SER A 109 -12.48 -4.38 -1.28
N VAL A 110 -13.66 -4.60 -1.86
CA VAL A 110 -13.96 -4.27 -3.26
C VAL A 110 -15.23 -3.43 -3.29
N THR A 111 -15.12 -2.22 -3.84
CA THR A 111 -16.27 -1.35 -4.09
C THR A 111 -16.40 -1.13 -5.59
N LEU A 112 -17.61 -1.30 -6.13
CA LEU A 112 -17.93 -1.16 -7.57
C LEU A 112 -18.69 0.13 -7.84
#